data_AF-A0A1H1VHR9-F1
#
_entry.id   AF-A0A1H1VHR9-F1
#
_cell.length_a   1.000
_cell.length_b   1.000
_cell.length_c   1.000
_cell.angle_alpha   90.00
_cell.angle_beta   90.00
_cell.angle_gamma   90.00
#
_symmetry.space_group_name_H-M   'P 1'
#
loop_
_entity.id
_entity.type
_entity.pdbx_description
1 polymer ?
#
loop_
_entity_poly.entity_id
_entity_poly.type
_entity_poly.pdbx_seq_one_letter_code
_entity_poly.pdbx_strand_id
1 'polypeptide(L)'
;MPNLKQTSSKIAKQAAETLRDPSASAIAKKLAGSVLSQSSSSKETGKAMESEASRVLLSSKYSEATKALAASALSQSNKKR
;
A
#
# COMPACT_ATOMS: atom_id res chain seq x y z
N MET A 1 2.34 17.85 -17.11
CA MET A 1 2.45 17.83 -15.63
C MET A 1 1.95 16.47 -15.15
N PRO A 2 2.80 15.43 -14.97
CA PRO A 2 2.31 14.18 -14.42
C PRO A 2 1.88 14.41 -12.97
N ASN A 3 0.69 13.93 -12.62
CA ASN A 3 0.08 14.05 -11.31
C ASN A 3 1.03 13.53 -10.20
N LEU A 4 1.81 14.41 -9.57
CA LEU A 4 2.68 14.14 -8.41
C LEU A 4 1.89 13.82 -7.11
N LYS A 5 0.66 13.34 -7.23
CA LYS A 5 -0.08 12.65 -6.16
C LYS A 5 -0.02 11.12 -6.35
N GLN A 6 0.95 10.64 -7.14
CA GLN A 6 1.45 9.27 -7.07
C GLN A 6 1.95 9.02 -5.66
N THR A 7 1.73 7.81 -5.17
CA THR A 7 2.40 7.27 -4.00
C THR A 7 3.85 7.73 -4.03
N SER A 8 4.32 8.42 -2.98
CA SER A 8 5.65 9.01 -3.00
C SER A 8 6.66 7.94 -3.42
N SER A 9 7.62 8.27 -4.30
CA SER A 9 8.57 7.29 -4.87
C SER A 9 9.20 6.38 -3.80
N LYS A 10 9.33 6.91 -2.58
CA LYS A 10 9.73 6.19 -1.36
C LYS A 10 8.78 5.05 -0.96
N ILE A 11 7.47 5.28 -0.92
CA ILE A 11 6.44 4.25 -0.64
C ILE A 11 6.41 3.20 -1.74
N ALA A 12 6.48 3.60 -3.01
CA ALA A 12 6.54 2.65 -4.13
C ALA A 12 7.79 1.77 -4.07
N LYS A 13 8.94 2.36 -3.70
CA LYS A 13 10.19 1.62 -3.47
C LYS A 13 10.07 0.65 -2.29
N GLN A 14 9.53 1.09 -1.15
CA GLN A 14 9.27 0.20 -0.01
C GLN A 14 8.30 -0.94 -0.35
N ALA A 15 7.29 -0.68 -1.18
CA ALA A 15 6.38 -1.72 -1.66
C ALA A 15 7.13 -2.74 -2.53
N ALA A 16 7.98 -2.27 -3.45
CA ALA A 16 8.80 -3.15 -4.28
C ALA A 16 9.78 -3.99 -3.44
N GLU A 17 10.40 -3.40 -2.42
CA GLU A 17 11.26 -4.11 -1.46
C GLU A 17 10.46 -5.17 -0.68
N THR A 18 9.26 -4.84 -0.21
CA THR A 18 8.37 -5.77 0.50
C THR A 18 7.92 -6.95 -0.38
N LEU A 19 7.71 -6.71 -1.68
CA LEU A 19 7.42 -7.78 -2.65
C LEU A 19 8.61 -8.71 -2.86
N ARG A 20 9.83 -8.16 -2.86
CA ARG A 20 11.07 -8.92 -3.05
C ARG A 20 11.57 -9.60 -1.78
N ASP A 21 11.05 -9.20 -0.62
CA ASP A 21 11.42 -9.78 0.66
C ASP A 21 10.76 -11.16 0.85
N PRO A 22 11.54 -12.26 0.95
CA PRO A 22 10.99 -13.59 1.20
C PRO A 22 10.35 -13.72 2.59
N SER A 23 10.82 -12.94 3.58
CA SER A 23 10.31 -12.95 4.95
C SER A 23 9.02 -12.13 5.13
N ALA A 24 8.68 -11.29 4.15
CA ALA A 24 7.45 -10.53 4.18
C ALA A 24 6.21 -11.42 4.06
N SER A 25 5.23 -11.15 4.93
CA SER A 25 3.96 -11.85 4.96
C SER A 25 3.18 -11.72 3.64
N ALA A 26 2.34 -12.70 3.34
CA ALA A 26 1.48 -12.68 2.16
C ALA A 26 0.59 -11.41 2.11
N ILE A 27 0.14 -10.94 3.28
CA ILE A 27 -0.66 -9.70 3.40
C ILE A 27 0.18 -8.46 3.06
N ALA A 28 1.41 -8.37 3.57
CA ALA A 28 2.32 -7.26 3.25
C ALA A 28 2.61 -7.19 1.75
N LYS A 29 2.84 -8.34 1.11
CA LYS A 29 3.03 -8.46 -0.34
C LYS A 29 1.79 -8.04 -1.12
N LYS A 30 0.59 -8.47 -0.70
CA LYS A 30 -0.69 -8.05 -1.31
C LYS A 30 -0.89 -6.54 -1.24
N LEU A 31 -0.64 -5.93 -0.07
CA LEU A 31 -0.72 -4.47 0.11
C LEU A 31 0.28 -3.73 -0.76
N ALA A 32 1.54 -4.16 -0.74
CA ALA A 32 2.58 -3.60 -1.58
C ALA A 32 2.24 -3.66 -3.07
N GLY A 33 1.74 -4.80 -3.56
CA GLY A 33 1.28 -4.95 -4.94
C GLY A 33 0.11 -4.03 -5.29
N SER A 34 -0.84 -3.83 -4.36
CA SER A 34 -1.96 -2.93 -4.57
C SER A 34 -1.52 -1.46 -4.65
N VAL A 35 -0.62 -1.05 -3.74
CA VAL A 35 -0.04 0.30 -3.70
C VAL A 35 0.79 0.60 -4.96
N LEU A 36 1.56 -0.38 -5.43
CA LEU A 36 2.32 -0.26 -6.69
C LEU A 36 1.39 -0.13 -7.89
N SER A 37 0.36 -0.98 -7.98
CA SER A 37 -0.62 -0.96 -9.07
C SER A 37 -1.36 0.38 -9.13
N GLN A 38 -1.66 0.96 -7.96
CA GLN A 38 -2.27 2.29 -7.81
C GLN A 38 -1.31 3.44 -8.12
N SER A 39 -0.01 3.25 -7.91
CA SER A 39 0.99 4.24 -8.32
C SER A 39 1.06 4.39 -9.84
N SER A 40 0.80 3.31 -10.57
CA SER A 40 0.85 3.26 -12.04
C SER A 40 -0.51 3.43 -12.72
N SER A 41 -1.62 3.30 -11.98
CA SER A 41 -2.96 3.24 -12.55
C SER A 41 -3.95 4.08 -11.76
N SER A 42 -4.93 4.66 -12.46
CA SER A 42 -6.07 5.37 -11.86
C SER A 42 -7.08 4.44 -11.17
N LYS A 43 -6.73 3.16 -10.97
CA LYS A 43 -7.60 2.14 -10.36
C LYS A 43 -7.65 2.35 -8.85
N GLU A 44 -8.84 2.42 -8.28
CA GLU A 44 -9.04 2.59 -6.84
C GLU A 44 -8.78 1.28 -6.06
N THR A 45 -8.36 1.40 -4.81
CA THR A 45 -8.25 0.28 -3.87
C THR A 45 -9.63 -0.30 -3.63
N GLY A 46 -9.83 -1.59 -3.94
CA GLY A 46 -11.10 -2.25 -3.61
C GLY A 46 -11.32 -2.32 -2.09
N LYS A 47 -12.58 -2.29 -1.63
CA LYS A 47 -12.98 -2.41 -0.22
C LYS A 47 -12.27 -3.53 0.56
N ALA A 48 -12.03 -4.66 -0.10
CA ALA A 48 -11.32 -5.78 0.51
C ALA A 48 -9.88 -5.41 0.92
N MET A 49 -9.18 -4.67 0.07
CA MET A 49 -7.83 -4.21 0.33
C MET A 49 -7.80 -3.08 1.37
N GLU A 50 -8.82 -2.22 1.42
CA GLU A 50 -8.97 -1.26 2.53
C GLU A 50 -9.11 -1.98 3.88
N SER A 51 -9.95 -3.01 3.96
CA SER A 51 -10.10 -3.81 5.19
C SER A 51 -8.81 -4.53 5.57
N GLU A 52 -8.05 -5.02 4.59
CA GLU A 52 -6.72 -5.62 4.81
C GLU A 52 -5.73 -4.57 5.33
N ALA A 53 -5.68 -3.38 4.70
CA ALA A 53 -4.82 -2.27 5.09
C ALA A 53 -5.12 -1.80 6.52
N SER A 54 -6.41 -1.62 6.86
CA SER A 54 -6.84 -1.25 8.20
C SER A 54 -6.43 -2.28 9.24
N ARG A 55 -6.56 -3.58 8.94
CA ARG A 55 -6.09 -4.66 9.83
C ARG A 55 -4.58 -4.63 10.04
N VAL A 56 -3.81 -4.34 8.99
CA VAL A 56 -2.35 -4.19 9.10
C VAL A 56 -1.97 -2.99 9.94
N LEU A 57 -2.66 -1.86 9.76
CA LEU A 57 -2.39 -0.63 10.49
C LEU A 57 -2.69 -0.76 11.99
N LEU A 58 -3.76 -1.51 12.32
CA LEU A 58 -4.17 -1.80 13.70
C LEU A 58 -3.33 -2.90 14.37
N SER A 59 -2.56 -3.67 13.60
CA SER A 59 -1.79 -4.79 14.14
C SER A 59 -0.35 -4.39 14.41
N SER A 60 0.09 -4.62 15.65
CA SER A 60 1.48 -4.43 16.08
C SER A 60 2.45 -5.46 15.49
N LYS A 61 1.95 -6.53 14.85
CA LYS A 61 2.76 -7.60 14.26
C LYS A 61 3.47 -7.17 12.98
N TYR A 62 3.07 -6.05 12.38
CA TYR A 62 3.65 -5.55 11.15
C TYR A 62 4.66 -4.44 11.43
N SER A 63 5.70 -4.40 10.61
CA SER A 63 6.70 -3.33 10.65
C SER A 63 6.10 -1.98 10.31
N GLU A 64 6.71 -0.91 10.80
CA GLU A 64 6.35 0.47 10.47
C GLU A 64 6.36 0.71 8.95
N ALA A 65 7.28 0.05 8.23
CA ALA A 65 7.30 0.08 6.77
C ALA A 65 5.99 -0.45 6.16
N THR A 66 5.50 -1.60 6.63
CA THR A 66 4.26 -2.20 6.14
C THR A 66 3.03 -1.38 6.52
N LYS A 67 3.02 -0.81 7.74
CA LYS A 67 1.96 0.11 8.17
C LYS A 67 1.92 1.37 7.32
N ALA A 68 3.07 1.91 6.92
CA ALA A 68 3.15 3.05 6.01
C ALA A 68 2.60 2.73 4.60
N LEU A 69 2.83 1.50 4.11
CA LEU A 69 2.22 1.02 2.87
C LEU A 69 0.69 0.93 3.00
N ALA A 70 0.20 0.35 4.10
CA ALA A 70 -1.22 0.26 4.40
C ALA A 70 -1.89 1.62 4.54
N ALA A 71 -1.25 2.56 5.23
CA ALA A 71 -1.69 3.95 5.35
C ALA A 71 -1.79 4.62 3.99
N SER A 72 -0.80 4.39 3.11
CA SER A 72 -0.84 4.91 1.75
C SER A 72 -1.96 4.30 0.93
N ALA A 73 -2.20 2.99 1.04
CA ALA A 73 -3.30 2.30 0.35
C ALA A 73 -4.68 2.86 0.77
N LEU A 74 -4.86 3.17 2.06
CA LEU A 74 -6.08 3.78 2.61
C LEU A 74 -6.23 5.26 2.23
N SER A 75 -5.13 6.00 2.22
CA SER A 75 -5.14 7.40 1.77
C SER A 75 -5.46 7.50 0.27
N GLN A 76 -5.07 6.51 -0.52
CA GLN A 76 -5.32 6.45 -1.96
C GLN A 76 -6.68 5.89 -2.34
N SER A 77 -7.28 5.05 -1.49
CA SER A 77 -8.64 4.56 -1.68
C SER A 77 -9.70 5.65 -1.47
N ASN A 78 -9.43 6.58 -0.55
CA ASN A 78 -10.42 7.56 -0.11
C ASN A 78 -10.40 8.89 -0.89
N LYS A 79 -9.82 8.95 -2.09
CA LYS A 79 -9.70 10.20 -2.88
C LYS A 79 -11.03 10.73 -3.45
N LYS A 80 -12.17 10.08 -3.20
CA LYS A 80 -13.51 10.46 -3.73
C LYS A 80 -14.67 10.30 -2.73
N ARG A 81 -14.45 10.38 -1.42
CA ARG A 81 -15.57 10.60 -0.48
C ARG A 81 -15.73 12.07 -0.14
#